data_AF-A0A5B9Q6W8-F1
#
_entry.id   AF-A0A5B9Q6W8-F1
#
_cell.length_a   1.000
_cell.length_b   1.000
_cell.length_c   1.000
_cell.angle_alpha   90.00
_cell.angle_beta   90.00
_cell.angle_gamma   90.00
#
_symmetry.space_group_name_H-M   'P 1'
#
loop_
_entity.id
_entity.type
_entity.pdbx_description
1 polymer ?
#
loop_
_entity_poly.entity_id
_entity_poly.type
_entity_poly.pdbx_seq_one_letter_code
_entity_poly.pdbx_strand_id
1 'polypeptide(L)' 'MIESSILSMTPLLAVVNLWYAVPLIVSVSLVCAATRHEEISPILNHAIRFGLWVIVFMVGVMALLTFMGWLA' A
#
# COMPACT_ATOMS: atom_id res chain seq x y z
N MET A 1 16.53 -17.76 -22.88
CA MET A 1 15.12 -17.87 -23.32
C MET A 1 14.15 -17.89 -22.15
N ILE A 2 14.43 -18.62 -21.06
CA ILE A 2 13.60 -18.58 -19.83
C ILE A 2 13.74 -17.23 -19.10
N GLU A 3 14.97 -16.75 -18.92
CA GLU A 3 15.26 -15.51 -18.16
C GLU A 3 14.59 -14.26 -18.74
N SER A 4 14.52 -14.14 -20.06
CA SER A 4 13.82 -13.05 -20.77
C SER A 4 12.31 -13.07 -20.54
N SER A 5 11.72 -14.26 -20.37
CA SER A 5 10.30 -14.43 -20.05
C SER A 5 9.99 -14.10 -18.60
N ILE A 6 10.95 -14.32 -17.69
CA ILE A 6 10.78 -13.94 -16.28
C ILE A 6 10.89 -12.42 -16.14
N LEU A 7 11.85 -11.80 -16.83
CA LEU A 7 12.05 -10.34 -16.84
C LEU A 7 10.88 -9.56 -17.45
N SER A 8 10.07 -10.17 -18.32
CA SER A 8 8.86 -9.55 -18.87
C SER A 8 7.62 -9.76 -17.99
N MET A 9 7.61 -10.80 -17.15
CA MET A 9 6.55 -11.08 -16.18
C MET A 9 6.74 -10.36 -14.84
N THR A 10 7.94 -9.90 -14.50
CA THR A 10 8.22 -9.17 -13.25
C THR A 10 7.36 -7.91 -13.04
N PRO A 11 7.12 -7.03 -14.03
CA PRO A 11 6.21 -5.89 -13.80
C PRO A 11 4.77 -6.34 -13.57
N LEU A 12 4.31 -7.39 -14.26
CA LEU A 12 2.98 -7.96 -14.07
C LEU A 12 2.84 -8.55 -12.66
N LEU A 13 3.84 -9.31 -12.20
CA LEU A 13 3.89 -9.84 -10.83
C LEU A 13 3.94 -8.72 -9.78
N ALA A 14 4.69 -7.64 -10.02
CA ALA A 14 4.74 -6.50 -9.11
C ALA A 14 3.38 -5.79 -8.97
N VAL A 15 2.64 -5.64 -10.08
CA VAL A 15 1.29 -5.06 -10.08
C VAL A 15 0.31 -5.98 -9.35
N VAL A 16 0.34 -7.29 -9.62
CA VAL A 16 -0.49 -8.27 -8.89
C VAL A 16 -0.19 -8.22 -7.39
N ASN A 17 1.07 -8.04 -7.00
CA ASN A 17 1.45 -7.94 -5.60
C ASN A 17 0.92 -6.66 -4.93
N LEU A 18 0.80 -5.56 -5.68
CA LEU A 18 0.27 -4.29 -5.17
C LEU A 18 -1.21 -4.39 -4.80
N TRP A 19 -1.98 -5.26 -5.47
CA TRP A 19 -3.38 -5.49 -5.11
C TRP A 19 -3.58 -6.05 -3.70
N TYR A 20 -2.59 -6.78 -3.15
CA TYR A 20 -2.64 -7.23 -1.76
C TYR A 20 -2.50 -6.08 -0.75
N ALA A 21 -1.99 -4.91 -1.17
CA ALA A 21 -1.91 -3.76 -0.29
C ALA A 21 -3.30 -3.29 0.16
N VAL A 22 -4.32 -3.37 -0.70
CA VAL A 22 -5.68 -2.91 -0.37
C VAL A 22 -6.28 -3.66 0.84
N PRO A 23 -6.44 -5.00 0.81
CA PRO A 23 -6.99 -5.72 1.96
C PRO A 23 -6.08 -5.64 3.20
N LEU A 24 -4.75 -5.56 3.03
CA LEU A 24 -3.82 -5.38 4.15
C LEU A 24 -3.99 -4.03 4.85
N ILE A 25 -4.01 -2.92 4.09
CA ILE A 25 -4.19 -1.58 4.64
C ILE A 25 -5.53 -1.48 5.35
N VAL A 26 -6.60 -1.98 4.74
CA VAL A 26 -7.93 -2.00 5.35
C VAL A 26 -7.92 -2.77 6.67
N SER A 27 -7.37 -3.99 6.67
CA SER A 27 -7.36 -4.85 7.86
C SER A 27 -6.55 -4.25 9.01
N VAL A 28 -5.33 -3.78 8.74
CA VAL A 28 -4.46 -3.17 9.75
C VAL A 28 -5.06 -1.87 10.30
N SER A 29 -5.61 -1.02 9.44
CA SER A 29 -6.23 0.24 9.85
C SER A 29 -7.43 0.02 10.76
N LEU A 30 -8.27 -0.97 10.45
CA LEU A 30 -9.42 -1.34 11.27
C LEU A 30 -9.00 -1.91 12.63
N VAL A 31 -8.05 -2.85 12.65
CA VAL A 31 -7.54 -3.44 13.91
C VAL A 31 -6.92 -2.36 14.80
N CYS A 32 -6.10 -1.46 14.24
CA CYS A 32 -5.50 -0.38 15.00
C CYS A 32 -6.53 0.61 15.57
N ALA A 33 -7.65 0.85 14.88
CA ALA A 33 -8.70 1.74 15.36
C ALA A 33 -9.63 1.06 16.39
N ALA A 34 -9.94 -0.21 16.18
CA ALA A 34 -10.86 -0.99 17.00
C ALA A 34 -10.30 -1.33 18.39
N THR A 35 -8.99 -1.32 18.58
CA THR A 35 -8.38 -1.52 19.91
C THR A 35 -8.53 -0.32 20.84
N ARG A 36 -8.78 0.89 20.29
CA ARG A 36 -8.83 2.14 21.06
C ARG A 36 -10.25 2.66 21.27
N HIS A 37 -11.15 2.34 20.35
CA HIS A 37 -12.50 2.89 20.33
C HIS A 37 -13.53 1.76 20.37
N GLU A 38 -14.51 1.85 21.26
CA GLU A 38 -15.60 0.86 21.38
C GLU A 38 -16.78 1.20 20.45
N GLU A 39 -16.90 2.48 20.06
CA GLU A 39 -17.95 2.99 19.19
C GLU A 39 -17.56 2.86 17.71
N ILE A 40 -18.47 2.38 16.86
CA ILE A 40 -18.21 2.13 15.43
C ILE A 40 -17.81 3.40 14.65
N SER A 41 -18.44 4.54 14.96
CA SER A 41 -18.15 5.81 14.27
C SER A 41 -16.69 6.27 14.43
N PRO A 42 -16.12 6.38 15.64
CA PRO A 42 -14.72 6.73 15.81
C PRO A 42 -13.75 5.67 15.28
N ILE A 43 -14.10 4.38 15.30
CA ILE A 43 -13.29 3.32 14.67
C ILE A 43 -13.10 3.62 13.17
N LEU A 44 -14.20 3.84 12.44
CA LEU A 44 -14.15 4.08 10.99
C LEU A 44 -13.36 5.35 10.65
N ASN A 45 -13.59 6.45 11.38
CA ASN A 45 -12.90 7.71 11.12
C ASN A 45 -11.38 7.59 11.35
N HIS A 46 -10.98 6.92 12.44
CA HIS A 46 -9.57 6.72 12.74
C HIS A 46 -8.90 5.74 11.76
N ALA A 47 -9.59 4.66 11.40
CA ALA A 47 -9.12 3.70 10.41
C ALA A 47 -8.92 4.36 9.04
N ILE A 48 -9.87 5.16 8.56
CA ILE A 48 -9.75 5.87 7.28
C ILE A 48 -8.57 6.84 7.32
N ARG A 49 -8.44 7.65 8.37
CA ARG A 49 -7.33 8.60 8.48
C ARG A 49 -5.98 7.88 8.53
N PHE A 50 -5.88 6.78 9.25
CA PHE A 50 -4.66 5.97 9.32
C PHE A 50 -4.34 5.34 7.95
N GLY A 51 -5.32 4.71 7.30
CA GLY A 51 -5.14 4.12 5.97
C GLY A 51 -4.74 5.15 4.91
N LEU A 52 -5.28 6.37 4.96
CA LEU A 52 -4.88 7.47 4.09
C LEU A 52 -3.40 7.83 4.27
N TRP A 53 -2.91 7.91 5.51
CA TRP A 53 -1.50 8.18 5.78
C TRP A 53 -0.57 7.08 5.25
N VAL A 54 -0.99 5.81 5.34
CA VAL A 54 -0.23 4.69 4.75
C VAL A 54 -0.14 4.83 3.22
N ILE A 55 -1.25 5.17 2.55
CA ILE A 55 -1.28 5.39 1.11
C ILE A 55 -0.39 6.57 0.72
N VAL A 56 -0.49 7.70 1.43
CA VAL A 56 0.37 8.88 1.19
C VAL A 56 1.84 8.52 1.32
N PHE A 57 2.21 7.74 2.35
CA PHE A 57 3.59 7.28 2.51
C PHE A 57 4.04 6.39 1.35
N MET A 58 3.23 5.39 0.96
CA MET A 58 3.56 4.52 -0.18
C MET A 58 3.75 5.29 -1.48
N VAL A 59 2.83 6.23 -1.78
CA VAL A 59 2.93 7.09 -2.97
C VAL A 59 4.14 8.00 -2.88
N GLY A 60 4.44 8.57 -1.72
CA GLY A 60 5.61 9.42 -1.51
C GLY A 60 6.92 8.70 -1.77
N VAL A 61 7.06 7.46 -1.26
CA VAL A 61 8.24 6.62 -1.52
C VAL A 61 8.31 6.21 -2.99
N MET A 62 7.20 5.82 -3.61
CA MET A 62 7.17 5.53 -5.06
C MET A 62 7.62 6.73 -5.88
N ALA A 63 7.07 7.91 -5.61
CA ALA A 63 7.45 9.15 -6.29
C ALA A 63 8.94 9.47 -6.11
N LEU A 64 9.47 9.28 -4.90
CA LEU A 64 10.89 9.46 -4.61
C LEU A 64 11.76 8.50 -5.42
N LEU A 65 11.41 7.21 -5.45
CA LEU A 65 12.16 6.20 -6.21
C LEU A 65 12.11 6.49 -7.72
N THR A 66 10.95 6.85 -8.25
CA THR A 66 10.80 7.26 -9.66
C THR A 66 11.63 8.50 -9.97
N PHE A 67 11.64 9.47 -9.06
CA PHE A 67 12.42 10.69 -9.22
C PHE A 67 13.94 10.41 -9.21
N MET A 68 14.41 9.57 -8.27
CA MET A 68 15.82 9.14 -8.26
C MET A 68 16.20 8.39 -9.52
N GLY A 69 15.32 7.50 -10.01
CA GLY A 69 15.54 6.78 -11.26
C GLY A 69 15.54 7.68 -12.51
N TRP A 70 14.87 8.84 -12.46
CA TRP A 70 14.93 9.82 -13.56
C TRP A 70 16.24 10.63 -13.57
N LEU A 71 16.86 10.81 -12.39
CA LEU A 71 18.14 11.52 -12.25
C LEU A 71 19.37 10.63 -12.53
N ALA A 72 19.21 9.31 -12.46
CA ALA A 72 20.25 8.32 -12.70
C ALA A 72 20.41 8.00 -14.20
#